data_AF-A0A2E4H8Z9-F1
#
_entry.id   AF-A0A2E4H8Z9-F1
#
_cell.length_a   1.000
_cell.length_b   1.000
_cell.length_c   1.000
_cell.angle_alpha   90.00
_cell.angle_beta   90.00
_cell.angle_gamma   90.00
#
_symmetry.space_group_name_H-M   'P 1'
#
loop_
_entity.id
_entity.type
_entity.pdbx_description
1 polymer ?
#
loop_
_entity_poly.entity_id
_entity_poly.type
_entity_poly.pdbx_seq_one_letter_code
_entity_poly.pdbx_strand_id
1 'polypeptide(L)'
;MLSTRYGGAQRDLYEAQFVDHVGSVVRVYVPAGSPMYGLDNCLLEPAEVSAIEIYFTDRSYNIIHRAERKTCNNYWYINVAKPAKFDGTTLSWDDLGIDVSSPVGGPLVVHNEDELELNTDQKS
;
A
#
# COMPACT_ATOMS: atom_id res chain seq x y z
N MET A 1 -5.79 8.53 -3.05
CA MET A 1 -4.79 7.44 -3.19
C MET A 1 -5.24 6.53 -4.31
N LEU A 2 -4.34 6.07 -5.17
CA LEU A 2 -4.65 5.20 -6.30
C LEU A 2 -3.55 4.15 -6.51
N SER A 3 -3.88 2.87 -6.36
CA SER A 3 -2.98 1.77 -6.72
C SER A 3 -3.37 1.17 -8.07
N THR A 4 -2.36 0.78 -8.85
CA THR A 4 -2.53 0.03 -10.09
C THR A 4 -1.72 -1.26 -10.01
N ARG A 5 -2.24 -2.37 -10.55
CA ARG A 5 -1.41 -3.57 -10.76
C ARG A 5 -0.41 -3.29 -11.87
N TYR A 6 0.74 -3.94 -11.83
CA TYR A 6 1.57 -4.08 -13.04
C TYR A 6 0.70 -4.56 -14.22
N GLY A 7 0.63 -3.76 -15.29
CA GLY A 7 -0.30 -3.94 -16.41
C GLY A 7 -1.43 -2.89 -16.50
N GLY A 8 -1.58 -2.02 -15.50
CA GLY A 8 -2.38 -0.79 -15.58
C GLY A 8 -3.82 -0.84 -15.07
N ALA A 9 -4.29 -1.98 -14.54
CA ALA A 9 -5.61 -2.07 -13.93
C ALA A 9 -5.61 -1.43 -12.53
N GLN A 10 -6.58 -0.54 -12.25
CA GLN A 10 -6.82 0.01 -10.91
C GLN A 10 -7.08 -1.15 -9.93
N ARG A 11 -6.32 -1.21 -8.84
CA ARG A 11 -6.57 -2.18 -7.77
C ARG A 11 -7.29 -1.57 -6.59
N ASP A 12 -6.77 -0.46 -6.07
CA ASP A 12 -7.29 0.19 -4.87
C ASP A 12 -7.43 1.70 -5.10
N LEU A 13 -8.54 2.25 -4.63
CA LEU A 13 -8.82 3.68 -4.62
C LEU A 13 -9.42 4.04 -3.27
N TYR A 14 -8.87 5.04 -2.61
CA TYR A 14 -9.39 5.54 -1.32
C TYR A 14 -8.83 6.94 -1.00
N GLU A 15 -9.48 7.64 -0.08
CA GLU A 15 -9.00 8.90 0.44
C GLU A 15 -8.07 8.69 1.65
N ALA A 16 -7.03 9.51 1.72
CA ALA A 16 -6.13 9.58 2.85
C ALA A 16 -5.85 11.05 3.18
N GLN A 17 -5.55 11.31 4.44
CA GLN A 17 -5.16 12.62 4.91
C GLN A 17 -3.65 12.80 4.66
N PHE A 18 -3.28 13.84 3.90
CA PHE A 18 -1.88 14.18 3.71
C PHE A 18 -1.24 14.60 5.04
N VAL A 19 -0.06 14.04 5.35
CA VAL A 19 0.71 14.40 6.55
C VAL A 19 1.87 15.30 6.17
N ASP A 20 2.80 14.80 5.35
CA ASP A 20 3.93 15.57 4.83
C ASP A 20 4.51 14.95 3.54
N HIS A 21 5.37 15.74 2.89
CA HIS A 21 6.24 15.31 1.80
C HIS A 21 7.63 15.90 2.06
N VAL A 22 8.59 15.04 2.43
CA VAL A 22 9.95 15.46 2.77
C VAL A 22 10.95 14.63 1.96
N GLY A 23 11.69 15.30 1.07
CA GLY A 23 12.61 14.62 0.17
C GLY A 23 11.83 13.67 -0.76
N SER A 24 12.17 12.39 -0.71
CA SER A 24 11.51 11.33 -1.49
C SER A 24 10.37 10.62 -0.75
N VAL A 25 9.99 11.08 0.43
CA VAL A 25 9.03 10.41 1.30
C VAL A 25 7.72 11.19 1.35
N VAL A 26 6.61 10.53 0.99
CA VAL A 26 5.24 11.03 1.14
C VAL A 26 4.57 10.24 2.25
N ARG A 27 4.04 10.93 3.27
CA ARG A 27 3.31 10.29 4.36
C ARG A 27 1.85 10.68 4.31
N VAL A 28 0.98 9.70 4.51
CA VAL A 28 -0.46 9.90 4.64
C VAL A 28 -0.98 9.14 5.85
N TYR A 29 -2.13 9.60 6.35
CA TYR A 29 -2.89 8.96 7.40
C TYR A 29 -4.23 8.48 6.85
N VAL A 30 -4.54 7.22 7.08
CA VAL A 30 -5.83 6.61 6.73
C VAL A 30 -6.61 6.38 8.02
N PRO A 31 -7.72 7.10 8.26
CA PRO A 31 -8.60 6.83 9.38
C PRO A 31 -9.22 5.43 9.35
N ALA A 32 -9.53 4.88 10.52
CA ALA A 32 -10.40 3.70 10.59
C ALA A 32 -11.80 4.06 10.07
N GLY A 33 -12.43 3.13 9.35
CA GLY A 33 -13.72 3.33 8.70
C GLY A 33 -13.65 4.05 7.35
N SER A 34 -12.46 4.41 6.86
CA SER A 34 -12.31 4.99 5.52
C SER A 34 -12.85 4.04 4.45
N PRO A 35 -13.73 4.51 3.54
CA PRO A 35 -14.18 3.72 2.40
C PRO A 35 -13.01 3.35 1.49
N MET A 36 -13.00 2.11 1.03
CA MET A 36 -12.00 1.61 0.09
C MET A 36 -12.70 1.02 -1.13
N TYR A 37 -12.12 1.24 -2.30
CA TYR A 37 -12.70 0.81 -3.56
C TYR A 37 -11.71 -0.08 -4.31
N GLY A 38 -12.19 -1.21 -4.81
CA GLY A 38 -11.41 -2.17 -5.57
C GLY A 38 -11.46 -1.92 -7.09
N LEU A 39 -11.26 -3.02 -7.83
CA LEU A 39 -11.55 -3.10 -9.27
C LEU A 39 -12.98 -2.64 -9.58
N ASP A 40 -13.16 -1.94 -10.70
CA ASP A 40 -14.45 -1.42 -11.17
C ASP A 40 -15.22 -0.58 -10.13
N ASN A 41 -14.51 0.10 -9.23
CA ASN A 41 -15.05 0.89 -8.12
C ASN A 41 -15.98 0.09 -7.19
N CYS A 42 -15.77 -1.22 -7.06
CA CYS A 42 -16.50 -2.02 -6.10
C CYS A 42 -16.15 -1.57 -4.67
N LEU A 43 -17.16 -1.33 -3.83
CA LEU A 43 -16.93 -0.97 -2.43
C LEU A 43 -16.38 -2.19 -1.70
N LEU A 44 -15.19 -2.05 -1.11
CA LEU A 44 -14.56 -3.04 -0.25
C LEU A 44 -14.98 -2.81 1.21
N GLU A 45 -14.60 -3.74 2.08
CA GLU A 45 -14.72 -3.51 3.51
C GLU A 45 -13.93 -2.25 3.91
N PRO A 46 -14.52 -1.32 4.68
CA PRO A 46 -13.81 -0.13 5.13
C PRO A 46 -12.58 -0.48 5.96
N ALA A 47 -11.61 0.43 5.99
CA ALA A 47 -10.38 0.23 6.77
C ALA A 47 -10.69 -0.12 8.24
N GLU A 48 -10.39 -1.35 8.67
CA GLU A 48 -10.71 -1.81 10.03
C GLU A 48 -10.02 -0.97 11.11
N VAL A 49 -8.79 -0.55 10.82
CA VAL A 49 -7.91 0.20 11.71
C VAL A 49 -7.32 1.40 11.01
N SER A 50 -6.84 2.36 11.81
CA SER A 50 -6.11 3.49 11.26
C SER A 50 -4.68 3.09 10.87
N ALA A 51 -4.15 3.73 9.83
CA ALA A 51 -2.81 3.48 9.34
C ALA A 51 -2.04 4.78 9.08
N ILE A 52 -0.73 4.74 9.32
CA ILE A 52 0.22 5.66 8.69
C ILE A 52 0.85 4.92 7.53
N GLU A 53 0.72 5.48 6.34
CA GLU A 53 1.28 4.92 5.14
C GLU A 53 2.40 5.83 4.61
N ILE A 54 3.48 5.22 4.18
CA ILE A 54 4.74 5.86 3.83
C ILE A 54 5.12 5.37 2.44
N TYR A 55 5.08 6.29 1.50
CA TYR A 55 5.36 6.03 0.09
C TYR A 55 6.69 6.67 -0.30
N PHE A 56 7.42 5.99 -1.16
CA PHE A 56 8.75 6.41 -1.60
C PHE A 56 8.76 6.71 -3.09
N THR A 57 9.24 7.89 -3.48
CA THR A 57 9.36 8.31 -4.88
C THR A 57 10.71 7.88 -5.50
N ASP A 58 11.60 7.27 -4.71
CA ASP A 58 12.95 6.85 -5.09
C ASP A 58 13.26 5.37 -4.80
N ARG A 59 12.29 4.61 -4.30
CA ARG A 59 12.47 3.20 -3.89
C ARG A 59 11.30 2.35 -4.33
N SER A 60 11.57 1.06 -4.52
CA SER A 60 10.59 0.10 -5.01
C SER A 60 9.84 -0.64 -3.88
N TYR A 61 9.37 0.11 -2.89
CA TYR A 61 8.46 -0.40 -1.86
C TYR A 61 7.76 0.74 -1.13
N ASN A 62 6.62 0.45 -0.52
CA ASN A 62 5.91 1.32 0.40
C ASN A 62 5.80 0.65 1.77
N ILE A 63 5.66 1.42 2.84
CA ILE A 63 5.50 0.91 4.21
C ILE A 63 4.16 1.38 4.76
N ILE A 64 3.40 0.44 5.30
CA ILE A 64 2.12 0.70 5.96
C ILE A 64 2.27 0.24 7.41
N HIS A 65 2.08 1.16 8.34
CA HIS A 65 2.02 0.89 9.76
C HIS A 65 0.57 0.93 10.20
N ARG A 66 0.01 -0.24 10.53
CA ARG A 66 -1.34 -0.37 11.08
C ARG A 66 -1.24 -0.39 12.60
N ALA A 67 -1.97 0.52 13.25
CA ALA A 67 -1.99 0.64 14.70
C ALA A 67 -3.37 0.25 15.23
N GLU A 68 -3.55 -1.03 15.57
CA GLU A 68 -4.79 -1.49 16.19
C GLU A 68 -4.80 -1.16 17.69
N ARG A 69 -5.72 -0.30 18.14
CA ARG A 69 -5.80 0.11 19.55
C ARG A 69 -6.44 -0.92 20.48
N LYS A 70 -7.25 -1.85 19.96
CA LYS A 70 -8.03 -2.77 20.81
C LYS A 70 -7.20 -3.95 21.30
N THR A 71 -6.42 -4.58 20.42
CA THR A 71 -5.51 -5.67 20.80
C THR A 71 -4.06 -5.23 20.99
N CYS A 72 -3.72 -3.98 20.67
CA CYS A 72 -2.33 -3.49 20.55
C CYS A 72 -1.50 -4.23 19.50
N ASN A 73 -2.14 -4.91 18.54
CA ASN A 73 -1.48 -5.49 17.40
C ASN A 73 -1.04 -4.39 16.43
N ASN A 74 0.15 -3.87 16.67
CA ASN A 74 0.85 -3.03 15.72
C ASN A 74 1.49 -3.94 14.66
N TYR A 75 1.32 -3.57 13.40
CA TYR A 75 1.76 -4.39 12.28
C TYR A 75 2.44 -3.55 11.22
N TRP A 76 3.58 -4.04 10.75
CA TRP A 76 4.26 -3.51 9.57
C TRP A 76 3.85 -4.33 8.36
N TYR A 77 3.49 -3.62 7.30
CA TYR A 77 3.26 -4.18 5.99
C TYR A 77 4.12 -3.41 4.99
N ILE A 78 4.83 -4.14 4.14
CA ILE A 78 5.74 -3.62 3.14
C ILE A 78 5.20 -4.11 1.80
N ASN A 79 4.71 -3.18 1.00
CA ASN A 79 4.21 -3.44 -0.34
C ASN A 79 5.36 -3.23 -1.32
N VAL A 80 5.76 -4.27 -2.06
CA VAL A 80 6.75 -4.11 -3.13
C VAL A 80 6.05 -3.50 -4.33
N ALA A 81 6.50 -2.32 -4.74
CA ALA A 81 5.85 -1.49 -5.74
C ALA A 81 6.88 -0.75 -6.58
N LYS A 82 6.51 -0.18 -7.73
CA LYS A 82 7.36 0.85 -8.37
C LYS A 82 7.35 2.12 -7.52
N PRO A 83 8.38 2.99 -7.67
CA PRO A 83 8.40 4.28 -6.99
C PRO A 83 7.10 5.05 -7.20
N ALA A 84 6.54 5.55 -6.10
CA ALA A 84 5.29 6.25 -6.10
C ALA A 84 5.41 7.60 -6.83
N LYS A 85 4.28 8.08 -7.34
CA LYS A 85 4.13 9.39 -7.97
C LYS A 85 3.18 10.22 -7.14
N PHE A 86 3.58 11.45 -6.83
CA PHE A 86 2.76 12.39 -6.08
C PHE A 86 2.74 13.74 -6.78
N ASP A 87 1.54 14.22 -7.12
CA ASP A 87 1.34 15.52 -7.78
C ASP A 87 0.91 16.64 -6.82
N GLY A 88 0.87 16.36 -5.51
CA GLY A 88 0.38 17.26 -4.47
C GLY A 88 -1.07 16.98 -4.04
N THR A 89 -1.84 16.25 -4.85
CA THR A 89 -3.22 15.86 -4.55
C THR A 89 -3.40 14.34 -4.63
N THR A 90 -2.86 13.74 -5.68
CA THR A 90 -2.98 12.31 -5.98
C THR A 90 -1.63 11.64 -5.75
N LEU A 91 -1.65 10.63 -4.90
CA LEU A 91 -0.56 9.67 -4.74
C LEU A 91 -0.93 8.38 -5.47
N SER A 92 -0.06 7.93 -6.38
CA SER A 92 -0.23 6.69 -7.12
C SER A 92 1.01 5.81 -7.15
N TRP A 93 0.81 4.50 -7.26
CA TRP A 93 1.89 3.51 -7.32
C TRP A 93 1.48 2.27 -8.10
N ASP A 94 2.46 1.60 -8.72
CA ASP A 94 2.25 0.29 -9.36
C ASP A 94 2.64 -0.83 -8.38
N ASP A 95 1.69 -1.62 -7.96
CA ASP A 95 1.87 -2.83 -7.14
C ASP A 95 2.52 -3.96 -7.96
N LEU A 96 3.55 -4.60 -7.38
CA LEU A 96 4.32 -5.67 -8.03
C LEU A 96 3.95 -7.09 -7.55
N GLY A 97 2.93 -7.23 -6.70
CA GLY A 97 2.33 -8.50 -6.30
C GLY A 97 3.05 -9.23 -5.18
N ILE A 98 4.05 -8.63 -4.53
CA ILE A 98 4.76 -9.21 -3.39
C ILE A 98 4.63 -8.30 -2.20
N ASP A 99 4.38 -8.90 -1.05
CA ASP A 99 4.28 -8.18 0.19
C ASP A 99 5.07 -8.86 1.29
N VAL A 100 5.66 -8.07 2.18
CA VAL A 100 6.30 -8.56 3.39
C VAL A 100 5.61 -7.95 4.57
N SER A 101 5.48 -8.71 5.64
CA SER A 101 4.73 -8.24 6.77
C SER A 101 5.21 -8.81 8.09
N SER A 102 4.94 -8.11 9.19
CA SER A 102 5.49 -8.48 10.48
C SER A 102 4.70 -7.87 11.64
N PRO A 103 4.35 -8.67 12.67
CA PRO A 103 4.00 -8.12 13.96
C PRO A 103 5.16 -7.28 14.50
N VAL A 104 4.90 -6.19 15.22
CA VAL A 104 5.99 -5.41 15.82
C VAL A 104 6.84 -6.29 16.74
N GLY A 105 8.13 -6.45 16.40
CA GLY A 105 9.08 -7.30 17.13
C GLY A 105 8.98 -8.80 16.81
N GLY A 106 8.12 -9.19 15.86
CA GLY A 106 7.94 -10.56 15.40
C GLY A 106 8.77 -10.92 14.17
N PRO A 107 8.63 -12.15 13.64
CA PRO A 107 9.28 -12.56 12.40
C PRO A 107 8.70 -11.83 11.19
N LEU A 108 9.48 -11.79 10.10
CA LEU A 108 9.00 -11.38 8.79
C LEU A 108 8.25 -12.55 8.14
N VAL A 109 7.13 -12.26 7.49
CA VAL A 109 6.34 -13.18 6.67
C VAL A 109 6.24 -12.59 5.27
N VAL A 110 6.72 -13.35 4.28
CA VAL A 110 6.58 -13.00 2.86
C VAL A 110 5.26 -13.59 2.36
N HIS A 111 4.53 -12.81 1.56
CA HIS A 111 3.27 -13.19 0.96
C HIS A 111 3.39 -13.14 -0.56
N ASN A 112 2.56 -13.95 -1.22
CA ASN A 112 2.37 -13.92 -2.67
C ASN A 112 3.68 -14.17 -3.46
N GLU A 113 4.59 -14.98 -2.91
CA GLU A 113 5.83 -15.37 -3.60
C GLU A 113 5.55 -15.99 -4.98
N ASP A 114 4.43 -16.71 -5.11
CA ASP A 114 4.00 -17.34 -6.36
C ASP A 114 3.57 -16.32 -7.45
N GLU A 115 3.27 -15.06 -7.11
CA GLU A 115 2.90 -14.03 -8.09
C GLU A 115 4.09 -13.49 -8.89
N LEU A 116 5.32 -13.70 -8.40
CA LEU A 116 6.55 -13.31 -9.11
C LEU A 116 6.72 -14.03 -10.45
N GLU A 117 6.40 -15.32 -10.48
CA GLU A 117 6.63 -16.19 -11.62
C GLU A 117 5.65 -15.89 -12.78
N LEU A 118 4.47 -15.35 -12.47
CA LEU A 118 3.43 -15.03 -13.46
C LEU A 118 3.68 -13.70 -14.20
N ASN A 119 4.50 -12.80 -13.64
CA ASN A 119 4.80 -11.50 -14.25
C ASN A 119 6.00 -11.53 -15.22
N THR A 120 6.75 -12.63 -15.29
CA THR A 120 7.83 -12.81 -16.27
C THR A 120 7.33 -13.21 -17.67
N ASP A 121 6.12 -13.78 -17.77
CA ASP A 121 5.55 -14.26 -19.03
C ASP A 121 4.86 -13.17 -19.87
N GLN A 122 4.73 -11.95 -19.35
CA GLN A 122 4.19 -10.81 -20.11
C GLN A 122 5.26 -10.03 -20.91
N LYS A 123 6.49 -10.55 -21.00
CA LYS A 123 7.50 -10.09 -21.97
C LYS A 123 7.46 -10.98 -23.21
N SER A 124 6.51 -10.73 -24.11
CA SER A 124 6.50 -11.21 -25.50
C SER A 124 6.31 -10.03 -26.44
#